data_AF-A0A4Y2R8D6-F1
#
_entry.id   AF-A0A4Y2R8D6-F1
#
_cell.length_a   1.000
_cell.length_b   1.000
_cell.length_c   1.000
_cell.angle_alpha   90.00
_cell.angle_beta   90.00
_cell.angle_gamma   90.00
#
_symmetry.space_group_name_H-M   'P 1'
#
loop_
_entity.id
_entity.type
_entity.pdbx_description
1 polymer ?
#
loop_
_entity_poly.entity_id
_entity_poly.type
_entity_poly.pdbx_seq_one_letter_code
_entity_poly.pdbx_strand_id
1 'polypeptide(L)'
;MCVAECAYNKSIEQCNCVVPGIIYHHDDRICSNDELDECFHFNLSECYKICQQPCEFTDFEYDVQERKLEVKTMNSVEDLYSEDPALKSKAVMLVFLKRPEVIIYSHRPQYEDIEIFSFMGGYIGMWLGISLIAVFDFFESMSLVTYFWMKRRLKIN
;
A
#
# COMPACT_ATOMS: atom_id res chain seq x y z
N MET A 1 1.61 -4.76 -6.63
CA MET A 1 2.14 -4.70 -8.02
C MET A 1 3.34 -3.78 -8.19
N CYS A 2 3.49 -2.68 -7.41
CA CYS A 2 4.65 -1.75 -7.49
C CYS A 2 6.03 -2.42 -7.51
N VAL A 3 6.29 -3.40 -6.63
CA VAL A 3 7.61 -4.05 -6.57
C VAL A 3 7.93 -4.84 -7.85
N ALA A 4 6.91 -5.49 -8.45
CA ALA A 4 7.09 -6.24 -9.69
C ALA A 4 7.36 -5.31 -10.88
N GLU A 5 6.67 -4.17 -10.94
CA GLU A 5 6.92 -3.11 -11.93
C GLU A 5 8.32 -2.50 -11.77
N CYS A 6 8.75 -2.23 -10.55
CA CYS A 6 10.10 -1.72 -10.27
C CYS A 6 11.18 -2.72 -10.69
N ALA A 7 10.99 -4.01 -10.36
CA ALA A 7 11.87 -5.08 -10.80
C ALA A 7 11.93 -5.18 -12.33
N TYR A 8 10.78 -5.06 -13.00
CA TYR A 8 10.67 -5.05 -14.46
C TYR A 8 11.44 -3.88 -15.09
N ASN A 9 11.20 -2.64 -14.63
CA ASN A 9 11.89 -1.46 -15.14
C ASN A 9 13.41 -1.56 -14.96
N LYS A 10 13.86 -2.02 -13.78
CA LYS A 10 15.28 -2.25 -13.52
C LYS A 10 15.88 -3.33 -14.42
N SER A 11 15.14 -4.42 -14.67
CA SER A 11 15.60 -5.49 -15.57
C SER A 11 15.78 -4.98 -17.00
N ILE A 12 14.85 -4.16 -17.50
CA ILE A 12 14.96 -3.56 -18.83
C ILE A 12 16.11 -2.56 -18.89
N GLU A 13 16.25 -1.66 -17.92
CA GLU A 13 17.32 -0.65 -17.92
C GLU A 13 18.72 -1.27 -17.90
N GLN A 14 18.90 -2.37 -17.17
CA GLN A 14 20.21 -2.98 -16.97
C GLN A 14 20.55 -4.03 -18.04
N CYS A 15 19.54 -4.75 -18.55
CA CYS A 15 19.73 -5.97 -19.34
C CYS A 15 19.07 -5.92 -20.71
N ASN A 16 18.24 -4.91 -21.00
CA ASN A 16 17.38 -4.84 -22.19
C ASN A 16 16.49 -6.08 -22.40
N CYS A 17 16.25 -6.86 -21.34
CA CYS A 17 15.41 -8.06 -21.35
C CYS A 17 14.81 -8.25 -19.95
N VAL A 18 13.73 -9.03 -19.88
CA VAL A 18 13.03 -9.28 -18.61
C VAL A 18 13.50 -10.58 -18.00
N VAL A 19 13.90 -10.51 -16.73
CA VAL A 19 14.35 -11.69 -15.97
C VAL A 19 13.16 -12.62 -15.71
N PRO A 20 13.29 -13.94 -15.97
CA PRO A 20 12.22 -14.89 -15.70
C PRO A 20 11.89 -14.90 -14.20
N GLY A 21 10.58 -14.89 -13.88
CA GLY A 21 10.07 -14.83 -12.51
C GLY A 21 9.48 -13.48 -12.09
N ILE A 22 9.66 -12.44 -12.89
CA ILE A 22 8.97 -11.15 -12.68
C ILE A 22 7.51 -11.29 -13.11
N ILE A 23 6.60 -11.29 -12.13
CA ILE A 23 5.16 -11.38 -12.34
C ILE A 23 4.58 -9.98 -12.58
N TYR A 24 4.95 -9.38 -13.70
CA TYR A 24 4.40 -8.12 -14.20
C TYR A 24 3.95 -8.33 -15.65
N HIS A 25 2.89 -7.66 -16.09
CA HIS A 25 2.41 -7.83 -17.47
C HIS A 25 3.28 -7.02 -18.43
N HIS A 26 3.88 -7.68 -19.41
CA HIS A 26 4.77 -7.10 -20.41
C HIS A 26 4.78 -7.93 -21.69
N ASP A 27 5.09 -7.29 -22.81
CA ASP A 27 5.27 -7.93 -24.13
C ASP A 27 6.75 -8.04 -24.53
N ASP A 28 7.66 -7.65 -23.63
CA ASP A 28 9.10 -7.63 -23.89
C ASP A 28 9.74 -9.01 -23.89
N ARG A 29 10.93 -9.09 -24.48
CA ARG A 29 11.71 -10.33 -24.58
C ARG A 29 12.21 -10.76 -23.19
N ILE A 30 11.99 -12.03 -22.86
CA ILE A 30 12.56 -12.68 -21.69
C ILE A 30 14.04 -12.99 -21.93
N CYS A 31 14.90 -12.79 -20.92
CA CYS A 31 16.34 -13.06 -21.01
C CYS A 31 16.65 -14.55 -21.26
N SER A 32 17.71 -14.82 -22.01
CA SER A 32 18.23 -16.19 -22.23
C SER A 32 19.11 -16.66 -21.07
N ASN A 33 19.33 -17.97 -20.91
CA ASN A 33 20.12 -18.52 -19.79
C ASN A 33 21.54 -17.92 -19.69
N ASP A 34 22.18 -17.62 -20.82
CA ASP A 34 23.53 -17.02 -20.85
C ASP A 34 23.54 -15.56 -20.39
N GLU A 35 22.40 -14.87 -20.50
CA GLU A 35 22.23 -13.47 -20.08
C GLU A 35 21.86 -13.37 -18.59
N LEU A 36 21.43 -14.46 -17.94
CA LEU A 36 21.01 -14.45 -16.54
C LEU A 36 22.18 -14.24 -15.57
N ASP A 37 23.34 -14.85 -15.82
CA ASP A 37 24.44 -14.85 -14.85
C ASP A 37 25.00 -13.43 -14.57
N GLU A 38 24.99 -12.53 -15.57
CA GLU A 38 25.43 -11.14 -15.38
C GLU A 38 24.31 -10.22 -14.84
N CYS A 39 23.05 -10.56 -15.10
CA CYS A 39 21.90 -9.67 -14.87
C CYS A 39 21.04 -10.01 -13.65
N PHE A 40 21.18 -11.19 -13.06
CA PHE A 40 20.34 -11.62 -11.94
C PHE A 40 20.70 -10.92 -10.60
N HIS A 41 21.78 -10.14 -10.56
CA HIS A 41 22.24 -9.44 -9.36
C HIS A 41 21.64 -8.04 -9.19
N PHE A 42 20.33 -7.87 -9.40
CA PHE A 42 19.67 -6.60 -9.11
C PHE A 42 19.14 -6.57 -7.66
N ASN A 43 19.39 -5.45 -6.98
CA ASN A 43 19.09 -5.31 -5.57
C ASN A 43 17.63 -4.86 -5.34
N LEU A 44 16.74 -5.79 -5.01
CA LEU A 44 15.33 -5.52 -4.72
C LEU A 44 15.11 -4.56 -3.53
N SER A 45 16.11 -4.37 -2.66
CA SER A 45 15.96 -3.49 -1.49
C SER A 45 15.67 -2.04 -1.87
N GLU A 46 16.09 -1.58 -3.05
CA GLU A 46 15.77 -0.24 -3.54
C GLU A 46 14.28 -0.11 -3.88
N CYS A 47 13.71 -1.14 -4.53
CA CYS A 47 12.29 -1.19 -4.85
C CYS A 47 11.41 -1.19 -3.58
N TYR A 48 11.85 -1.85 -2.51
CA TYR A 48 11.12 -1.81 -1.22
C TYR A 48 11.20 -0.45 -0.51
N LYS A 49 12.20 0.38 -0.80
CA LYS A 49 12.26 1.75 -0.26
C LYS A 49 11.32 2.70 -0.99
N ILE A 50 11.17 2.50 -2.30
CA ILE A 50 10.30 3.31 -3.16
C ILE A 50 8.84 2.90 -2.97
N CYS A 51 8.57 1.59 -2.98
CA CYS A 51 7.22 1.07 -2.83
C CYS A 51 6.80 1.06 -1.36
N GLN A 52 5.98 2.03 -0.98
CA GLN A 52 5.29 2.03 0.31
C GLN A 52 4.18 0.97 0.35
N GLN A 53 3.74 0.63 1.57
CA GLN A 53 2.57 -0.22 1.74
C GLN A 53 1.32 0.49 1.18
N PRO A 54 0.44 -0.24 0.47
CA PRO A 54 -0.79 0.34 -0.05
C PRO A 54 -1.72 0.75 1.09
N CYS A 55 -2.48 1.82 0.89
CA CYS A 55 -3.48 2.29 1.87
C CYS A 55 -4.66 1.31 2.00
N GLU A 56 -4.94 0.55 0.94
CA GLU A 56 -6.00 -0.44 0.90
C GLU A 56 -5.40 -1.78 0.47
N PHE A 57 -5.57 -2.80 1.32
CA PHE A 57 -5.17 -4.16 1.05
C PHE A 57 -6.13 -5.14 1.73
N THR A 58 -6.14 -6.37 1.23
CA THR A 58 -6.95 -7.45 1.77
C THR A 58 -6.04 -8.61 2.11
N ASP A 59 -5.96 -8.93 3.39
CA ASP A 59 -5.19 -10.08 3.89
C ASP A 59 -6.13 -11.22 4.25
N PHE A 60 -5.73 -12.44 3.85
CA PHE A 60 -6.45 -13.67 4.17
C PHE A 60 -5.62 -14.49 5.15
N GLU A 61 -6.12 -14.64 6.38
CA GLU A 61 -5.58 -15.61 7.32
C GLU A 61 -6.12 -17.01 6.98
N TYR A 62 -5.23 -17.99 6.83
CA TYR A 62 -5.58 -19.35 6.47
C TYR A 62 -5.02 -20.35 7.48
N ASP A 63 -5.76 -21.43 7.69
CA ASP A 63 -5.39 -22.56 8.54
C ASP A 63 -5.28 -23.81 7.66
N VAL A 64 -4.11 -24.45 7.66
CA VAL A 64 -3.84 -25.60 6.78
C VAL A 64 -4.06 -26.89 7.56
N GLN A 65 -5.02 -27.70 7.09
CA GLN A 65 -5.26 -29.03 7.64
C GLN A 65 -4.88 -30.09 6.62
N GLU A 66 -3.82 -30.82 6.93
CA GLU A 66 -3.36 -31.93 6.10
C GLU A 66 -3.99 -33.24 6.56
N ARG A 67 -4.56 -33.98 5.62
CA ARG A 67 -5.04 -35.35 5.85
C ARG A 67 -4.49 -36.24 4.75
N LYS A 68 -4.05 -37.44 5.13
CA LYS A 68 -3.74 -38.48 4.14
C LYS A 68 -5.03 -38.80 3.40
N LEU A 69 -4.94 -38.83 2.07
CA LEU A 69 -6.04 -39.33 1.24
C LEU A 69 -6.24 -40.81 1.57
N GLU A 70 -7.28 -41.08 2.36
CA GLU A 70 -7.77 -42.44 2.55
C GLU A 70 -8.42 -42.88 1.25
N VAL A 71 -7.68 -43.64 0.45
CA VAL A 71 -8.27 -44.45 -0.61
C VAL A 71 -9.14 -45.47 0.12
N LYS A 72 -10.45 -45.20 0.21
CA LYS A 72 -11.42 -46.20 0.69
C LYS A 72 -11.12 -47.47 -0.08
N THR A 73 -10.75 -48.51 0.65
CA THR A 73 -10.40 -49.83 0.13
C THR A 73 -11.32 -50.19 -1.03
N MET A 74 -10.69 -50.32 -2.19
CA MET A 74 -11.28 -50.79 -3.43
C MET A 74 -12.10 -52.06 -3.16
N ASN A 75 -13.40 -52.03 -3.50
CA ASN A 75 -14.31 -53.16 -3.28
C ASN A 75 -14.19 -54.24 -4.37
N SER A 76 -13.19 -54.16 -5.26
CA SER A 76 -13.04 -55.07 -6.40
C SER A 76 -11.60 -55.56 -6.54
N VAL A 77 -11.43 -56.79 -7.04
CA VAL A 77 -10.12 -57.44 -7.24
C VAL A 77 -9.39 -56.90 -8.48
N GLU A 78 -10.13 -56.28 -9.42
CA GLU A 78 -9.60 -55.58 -10.61
C GLU A 78 -8.73 -54.35 -10.28
N ASP A 79 -9.00 -53.74 -9.14
CA ASP A 79 -8.33 -52.54 -8.66
C ASP A 79 -6.93 -52.80 -8.04
N LEU A 80 -6.66 -54.06 -7.65
CA LEU A 80 -5.39 -54.50 -7.06
C LEU A 80 -4.25 -54.64 -8.08
N TYR A 81 -4.58 -54.81 -9.37
CA TYR A 81 -3.60 -54.97 -10.45
C TYR A 81 -3.35 -53.68 -11.23
N SER A 82 -4.06 -52.60 -10.90
CA SER A 82 -3.84 -51.27 -11.45
C SER A 82 -2.88 -50.50 -10.53
N GLU A 83 -1.61 -50.90 -10.49
CA GLU A 83 -0.55 -50.06 -9.91
C GLU A 83 -0.34 -48.84 -10.83
N ASP A 84 -1.26 -47.89 -10.77
CA ASP A 84 -1.14 -46.64 -11.48
C ASP A 84 -0.24 -45.72 -10.63
N PRO A 85 1.04 -45.48 -11.01
CA PRO A 85 1.97 -44.64 -10.23
C PRO A 85 1.43 -43.21 -10.05
N ALA A 86 0.44 -42.82 -10.86
CA ALA A 86 -0.29 -41.57 -10.80
C ALA A 86 -1.10 -41.36 -9.50
N LEU A 87 -1.38 -42.41 -8.70
CA LEU A 87 -2.09 -42.21 -7.43
C LEU A 87 -1.17 -41.69 -6.32
N LYS A 88 0.13 -42.02 -6.36
CA LYS A 88 1.12 -41.58 -5.36
C LYS A 88 1.45 -40.08 -5.47
N SER A 89 1.15 -39.45 -6.61
CA SER A 89 1.41 -38.03 -6.87
C SER A 89 0.15 -37.16 -6.88
N LYS A 90 -1.00 -37.66 -6.37
CA LYS A 90 -2.24 -36.88 -6.29
C LYS A 90 -2.34 -36.13 -4.96
N ALA A 91 -2.41 -34.80 -5.05
CA ALA A 91 -2.78 -33.92 -3.95
C ALA A 91 -4.18 -33.36 -4.23
N VAL A 92 -5.06 -33.39 -3.22
CA VAL A 92 -6.37 -32.74 -3.27
C VAL A 92 -6.36 -31.58 -2.29
N MET A 93 -6.57 -30.37 -2.79
CA MET A 93 -6.65 -29.15 -1.98
C MET A 93 -8.11 -28.67 -1.96
N LEU A 94 -8.67 -28.53 -0.77
CA LEU A 94 -10.00 -27.96 -0.56
C LEU A 94 -9.85 -26.59 0.08
N VAL A 95 -10.24 -25.54 -0.64
CA VAL A 95 -10.21 -24.15 -0.17
C VAL A 95 -11.64 -23.70 0.10
N PHE A 96 -11.92 -23.34 1.35
CA PHE A 96 -13.24 -22.84 1.75
C PHE A 96 -13.09 -21.79 2.85
N LEU A 97 -14.04 -20.85 2.93
CA LEU A 97 -14.07 -19.86 4.00
C LEU A 97 -14.62 -20.50 5.27
N LYS A 98 -13.81 -20.51 6.34
CA LYS A 98 -14.22 -21.02 7.66
C LYS A 98 -15.32 -20.17 8.30
N ARG A 99 -15.28 -18.84 8.09
CA ARG A 99 -16.28 -17.88 8.53
C ARG A 99 -16.52 -16.85 7.41
N PRO A 100 -17.77 -16.44 7.16
CA PRO A 100 -18.10 -15.43 6.14
C PRO A 100 -17.92 -13.99 6.63
N GLU A 101 -17.35 -13.77 7.82
CA GLU A 101 -17.17 -12.46 8.42
C GLU A 101 -15.94 -11.77 7.81
N VAL A 102 -16.11 -10.51 7.40
CA VAL A 102 -15.01 -9.67 6.91
C VAL A 102 -14.69 -8.63 7.98
N ILE A 103 -13.44 -8.63 8.45
CA ILE A 103 -12.97 -7.64 9.42
C ILE A 103 -12.36 -6.48 8.64
N ILE A 104 -12.90 -5.27 8.85
CA ILE A 104 -12.45 -4.05 8.18
C ILE A 104 -11.70 -3.19 9.19
N TYR A 105 -10.40 -2.99 8.95
CA TYR A 105 -9.57 -2.05 9.70
C TYR A 105 -9.50 -0.73 8.93
N SER A 106 -9.96 0.35 9.54
CA SER A 106 -9.93 1.69 8.95
C SER A 106 -9.20 2.65 9.89
N HIS A 107 -8.11 3.24 9.40
CA HIS A 107 -7.41 4.29 10.12
C HIS A 107 -8.11 5.62 9.90
N ARG A 108 -8.53 6.27 10.99
CA ARG A 108 -9.05 7.63 10.99
C ARG A 108 -8.09 8.54 11.76
N PRO A 109 -7.86 9.78 11.29
CA PRO A 109 -7.06 10.73 12.04
C PRO A 109 -7.70 10.99 13.40
N GLN A 110 -6.89 11.13 14.45
CA GLN A 110 -7.39 11.42 15.80
C GLN A 110 -7.90 12.86 15.94
N TYR A 111 -7.31 13.78 15.17
CA TYR A 111 -7.67 15.20 15.17
C TYR A 111 -7.94 15.66 13.74
N GLU A 112 -9.08 16.32 13.55
CA GLU A 112 -9.38 17.03 12.31
C GLU A 112 -9.05 18.53 12.44
N ASP A 113 -8.77 19.20 11.32
CA ASP A 113 -8.40 20.62 11.32
C ASP A 113 -9.44 21.49 12.06
N ILE A 114 -10.73 21.14 11.92
CA ILE A 114 -11.84 21.83 12.58
C ILE A 114 -11.75 21.74 14.11
N GLU A 115 -11.23 20.64 14.64
CA GLU A 115 -11.07 20.42 16.08
C GLU A 115 -9.90 21.25 16.62
N ILE A 116 -8.82 21.37 15.85
CA ILE A 116 -7.68 22.23 16.20
C ILE A 116 -8.12 23.68 16.28
N PHE A 117 -8.88 24.17 15.28
CA PHE A 117 -9.41 25.54 15.30
C PHE A 117 -10.41 25.76 16.45
N SER A 118 -11.23 24.75 16.75
CA SER A 118 -12.18 24.81 17.86
C SER A 118 -11.46 24.85 19.21
N PHE A 119 -10.39 24.06 19.38
CA PHE A 119 -9.57 24.07 20.59
C PHE A 119 -8.89 25.43 20.76
N MET A 120 -8.14 25.89 19.75
CA MET A 120 -7.46 27.19 19.81
C MET A 120 -8.44 28.34 20.06
N GLY A 121 -9.55 28.39 19.32
CA GLY A 121 -10.59 29.40 19.48
C GLY A 121 -11.22 29.37 20.87
N GLY A 122 -11.47 28.17 21.41
CA GLY A 122 -11.99 27.98 22.76
C GLY A 122 -11.03 28.48 23.84
N TYR A 123 -9.73 28.16 23.74
CA TYR A 123 -8.73 28.63 24.70
C TYR A 123 -8.52 30.15 24.61
N ILE A 124 -8.38 30.69 23.40
CA ILE A 124 -8.20 32.14 23.19
C ILE A 124 -9.44 32.90 23.70
N GLY A 125 -10.65 32.41 23.40
CA GLY A 125 -11.90 33.00 23.85
C GLY A 125 -12.09 32.94 25.37
N MET A 126 -11.69 31.84 26.02
CA MET A 126 -11.79 31.69 27.47
C MET A 126 -10.77 32.54 28.24
N TRP A 127 -9.51 32.54 27.80
CA TRP A 127 -8.42 33.22 28.52
C TRP A 127 -8.36 34.72 28.27
N LEU A 128 -8.57 35.15 27.03
CA LEU A 128 -8.44 36.56 26.65
C LEU A 128 -9.80 37.26 26.51
N GLY A 129 -10.91 36.52 26.43
CA GLY A 129 -12.22 37.10 26.14
C GLY A 129 -12.32 37.72 24.74
N ILE A 130 -11.33 37.46 23.88
CA ILE A 130 -11.22 38.03 22.53
C ILE A 130 -11.96 37.11 21.56
N SER A 131 -12.84 37.69 20.76
CA SER A 131 -13.49 37.00 19.65
C SER A 131 -12.75 37.24 18.33
N LEU A 132 -13.00 36.39 17.33
CA LEU A 132 -12.45 36.59 15.98
C LEU A 132 -12.79 37.98 15.41
N ILE A 133 -13.97 38.52 15.74
CA ILE A 133 -14.39 39.88 15.37
C ILE A 133 -13.44 40.94 15.94
N ALA A 134 -13.07 40.83 17.21
CA ALA A 134 -12.14 41.77 17.84
C ALA A 134 -10.74 41.73 17.19
N VAL A 135 -10.33 40.56 16.69
CA VAL A 135 -9.08 40.43 15.91
C VAL A 135 -9.21 41.11 14.55
N PHE A 136 -10.34 40.96 13.86
CA PHE A 136 -10.58 41.65 12.58
C PHE A 136 -10.61 43.18 12.74
N ASP A 137 -11.26 43.70 13.77
CA ASP A 137 -11.30 45.14 14.07
C ASP A 137 -9.89 45.69 14.35
N PHE A 138 -9.05 44.90 15.04
CA PHE A 138 -7.65 45.25 15.27
C PHE A 138 -6.83 45.27 13.96
N PHE A 139 -7.02 44.28 13.10
CA PHE A 139 -6.36 44.24 11.79
C PHE A 139 -6.79 45.38 10.87
N GLU A 140 -8.07 45.74 10.85
CA GLU A 140 -8.57 46.90 10.10
C GLU A 140 -7.90 48.18 10.58
N SER A 141 -7.88 48.39 11.90
CA SER A 141 -7.24 49.55 12.53
C SER A 141 -5.74 49.61 12.20
N MET A 142 -5.03 48.48 12.27
CA MET A 142 -3.62 48.39 11.86
C MET A 142 -3.43 48.69 10.37
N SER A 143 -4.32 48.20 9.50
CA SER A 143 -4.23 48.41 8.05
C SER A 143 -4.41 49.90 7.69
N LEU A 144 -5.33 50.60 8.35
CA LEU A 144 -5.55 52.03 8.16
C LEU A 144 -4.37 52.85 8.67
N VAL A 145 -3.82 52.51 9.83
CA VAL A 145 -2.63 53.17 10.38
C VAL A 145 -1.43 52.98 9.48
N THR A 146 -1.19 51.76 8.99
CA THR A 146 -0.07 51.46 8.08
C THR A 146 -0.25 52.13 6.72
N TYR A 147 -1.46 52.15 6.17
CA TYR A 147 -1.77 52.90 4.95
C TYR A 147 -1.53 54.41 5.12
N PHE A 148 -1.98 54.99 6.22
CA PHE A 148 -1.76 56.40 6.52
C PHE A 148 -0.27 56.72 6.69
N TRP A 149 0.48 55.84 7.36
CA TRP A 149 1.93 55.93 7.51
C TRP A 149 2.66 55.84 6.16
N MET A 150 2.29 54.88 5.30
CA MET A 150 2.86 54.74 3.97
C MET A 150 2.56 55.95 3.08
N LYS A 151 1.32 56.45 3.10
CA LYS A 151 0.93 57.66 2.36
C LYS A 151 1.66 58.91 2.84
N ARG A 152 1.93 59.01 4.15
CA ARG A 152 2.70 60.11 4.74
C ARG A 152 4.19 60.01 4.40
N ARG A 153 4.75 58.80 4.32
CA ARG A 153 6.13 58.53 3.87
C ARG A 153 6.32 58.81 2.36
N LEU A 154 5.34 58.51 1.52
CA LEU A 154 5.40 58.73 0.06
C LEU A 154 5.22 60.20 -0.38
N LYS A 155 4.72 61.09 0.50
CA LYS A 155 4.55 62.53 0.23
C LYS A 155 5.76 63.41 0.61
N ILE A 156 6.91 62.81 0.97
CA ILE A 156 8.15 63.51 1.39
C ILE A 156 9.25 63.48 0.30
N ASN A 157 8.95 63.03 -0.93
CA ASN A 157 9.83 63.23 -2.09
C ASN A 157 9.25 64.28 -3.03
#